data_AF-A0A1Q6PZI2-F1
#
_entry.id   AF-A0A1Q6PZI2-F1
#
_cell.length_a   1.000
_cell.length_b   1.000
_cell.length_c   1.000
_cell.angle_alpha   90.00
_cell.angle_beta   90.00
_cell.angle_gamma   90.00
#
_symmetry.space_group_name_H-M   'P 1'
#
loop_
_entity.id
_entity.type
_entity.pdbx_description
1 polymer ?
#
loop_
_entity_poly.entity_id
_entity_poly.type
_entity_poly.pdbx_seq_one_letter_code
_entity_poly.pdbx_strand_id
1 'polypeptide(L)'
;MPELCDLLNIQLSELFRGERMTMEAHQKAFDALLLEMKQREEAANRRILHLEKVLVCMTIAVSLTMILVGCYLAKDHLALGIALLTFSAAVVFAVCFVGVKIEHDTGYYECPECGKRYVPTMKAVVMALHRGTARKMTCPFCGKCAYHQKVLAR
;
A
#
# COMPACT_ATOMS: atom_id res chain seq x y z
N MET A 1 -44.76 22.40 0.68
CA MET A 1 -43.73 21.97 -0.31
C MET A 1 -43.46 20.46 -0.29
N PRO A 2 -43.28 19.77 0.85
CA PRO A 2 -43.08 18.31 0.83
C PRO A 2 -44.32 17.51 0.37
N GLU A 3 -45.53 17.98 0.70
CA GLU A 3 -46.79 17.34 0.26
C GLU A 3 -46.98 17.29 -1.26
N LEU A 4 -46.39 18.22 -2.01
CA LEU A 4 -46.47 18.25 -3.47
C LEU A 4 -45.52 17.22 -4.12
N CYS A 5 -44.40 16.93 -3.45
CA CYS A 5 -43.42 15.91 -3.87
C CYS A 5 -43.98 14.49 -3.72
N ASP A 6 -44.76 14.23 -2.67
CA ASP A 6 -45.43 12.94 -2.45
C ASP A 6 -46.58 12.71 -3.44
N LEU A 7 -47.33 13.77 -3.79
CA LEU A 7 -48.47 13.66 -4.72
C LEU A 7 -48.03 13.39 -6.17
N LEU A 8 -46.87 13.91 -6.58
CA LEU A 8 -46.30 13.70 -7.91
C LEU A 8 -45.23 12.59 -7.97
N ASN A 9 -44.86 12.01 -6.81
CA ASN A 9 -43.79 11.01 -6.67
C ASN A 9 -42.43 11.48 -7.23
N ILE A 10 -42.02 12.70 -6.86
CA ILE A 10 -40.79 13.38 -7.35
C ILE A 10 -39.90 13.69 -6.15
N GLN A 11 -38.60 13.38 -6.22
CA GLN A 11 -37.66 13.77 -5.18
C GLN A 11 -37.40 15.29 -5.20
N LEU A 12 -37.26 15.92 -4.02
CA LEU A 12 -37.03 17.36 -3.88
C LEU A 12 -35.79 17.84 -4.69
N SER A 13 -34.78 16.97 -4.82
CA SER A 13 -33.58 17.21 -5.64
C SER A 13 -33.83 17.22 -7.16
N GLU A 14 -34.88 16.55 -7.65
CA GLU A 14 -35.31 16.59 -9.06
C GLU A 14 -36.04 17.91 -9.36
N LEU A 15 -36.82 18.41 -8.38
CA LEU A 15 -37.53 19.68 -8.48
C LEU A 15 -36.58 20.88 -8.59
N PHE A 16 -35.46 20.86 -7.83
CA PHE A 16 -34.43 21.90 -7.89
C PHE A 16 -33.50 21.79 -9.10
N ARG A 17 -33.43 20.63 -9.77
CA ARG A 17 -32.60 20.41 -10.97
C ARG A 17 -33.37 20.56 -12.29
N GLY A 18 -34.70 20.59 -12.25
CA GLY A 18 -35.54 20.76 -13.44
C GLY A 18 -35.46 19.62 -14.45
N GLU A 19 -34.80 18.52 -14.11
CA GLU A 19 -34.50 17.41 -15.01
C GLU A 19 -34.76 16.09 -14.28
N ARG A 20 -35.58 15.20 -14.87
CA ARG A 20 -35.72 13.81 -14.39
C ARG A 20 -34.38 13.13 -14.61
N MET A 21 -33.62 12.94 -13.55
CA MET A 21 -32.43 12.09 -13.59
C MET A 21 -32.91 10.68 -13.90
N THR A 22 -32.72 10.23 -15.14
CA THR A 22 -33.05 8.85 -15.51
C THR A 22 -32.24 7.89 -14.62
N MET A 23 -32.79 6.71 -14.29
CA MET A 23 -32.05 5.69 -13.54
C MET A 23 -30.68 5.41 -14.17
N GLU A 24 -30.56 5.54 -15.49
CA GLU A 24 -29.29 5.45 -16.23
C GLU A 24 -28.31 6.60 -15.90
N ALA A 25 -28.77 7.84 -15.77
CA ALA A 25 -27.94 8.98 -15.38
C ALA A 25 -27.44 8.87 -13.94
N HIS A 26 -28.28 8.38 -13.03
CA HIS A 26 -27.88 8.08 -11.65
C HIS A 26 -26.85 6.94 -11.60
N GLN A 27 -27.08 5.85 -12.34
CA GLN A 27 -26.15 4.72 -12.44
C GLN A 27 -24.79 5.17 -12.98
N LYS A 28 -24.75 5.95 -14.07
CA LYS A 28 -23.51 6.49 -14.64
C LYS A 28 -22.75 7.38 -13.65
N ALA A 29 -23.45 8.23 -12.89
CA ALA A 29 -22.83 9.08 -11.88
C ALA A 29 -22.22 8.25 -10.74
N PHE A 30 -22.92 7.20 -10.30
CA PHE A 30 -22.41 6.26 -9.29
C PHE A 30 -21.19 5.50 -9.78
N ASP A 31 -21.23 4.96 -11.00
CA ASP A 31 -20.12 4.23 -11.61
C ASP A 31 -18.88 5.14 -11.80
N ALA A 32 -19.09 6.40 -12.19
CA ALA A 32 -18.02 7.39 -12.31
C ALA A 32 -17.37 7.69 -10.95
N LEU A 33 -18.18 7.87 -9.91
CA LEU A 33 -17.68 8.08 -8.55
C LEU A 33 -16.87 6.88 -8.03
N LEU A 34 -17.35 5.65 -8.28
CA LEU A 34 -16.63 4.43 -7.91
C LEU A 34 -15.29 4.32 -8.64
N LEU A 35 -15.24 4.67 -9.92
CA LEU A 35 -14.00 4.67 -10.70
C LEU A 35 -13.00 5.68 -10.14
N GLU A 36 -13.45 6.89 -9.82
CA GLU A 36 -12.61 7.94 -9.24
C GLU A 36 -12.06 7.53 -7.87
N MET A 37 -12.88 6.93 -7.00
CA MET A 37 -12.44 6.41 -5.71
C MET A 37 -11.35 5.34 -5.85
N LYS A 38 -11.52 4.38 -6.79
CA LYS A 38 -10.50 3.35 -7.07
C LYS A 38 -9.20 3.96 -7.57
N GLN A 39 -9.27 4.89 -8.53
CA GLN A 39 -8.08 5.56 -9.06
C GLN A 39 -7.36 6.38 -7.98
N ARG A 40 -8.11 7.04 -7.10
CA ARG A 40 -7.56 7.82 -5.99
C ARG A 40 -6.84 6.93 -4.99
N GLU A 41 -7.42 5.78 -4.65
CA GLU A 41 -6.80 4.78 -3.78
C GLU A 41 -5.49 4.24 -4.39
N GLU A 42 -5.51 3.85 -5.67
CA GLU A 42 -4.31 3.38 -6.36
C GLU A 42 -3.20 4.44 -6.42
N ALA A 43 -3.55 5.70 -6.71
CA ALA A 43 -2.60 6.79 -6.76
C ALA A 43 -1.98 7.08 -5.38
N ALA A 44 -2.79 7.05 -4.31
CA ALA A 44 -2.31 7.20 -2.94
C ALA A 44 -1.35 6.06 -2.56
N ASN A 45 -1.71 4.81 -2.86
CA ASN A 45 -0.88 3.64 -2.62
C ASN A 45 0.47 3.71 -3.37
N ARG A 46 0.48 4.15 -4.64
CA ARG A 46 1.74 4.37 -5.39
C ARG A 46 2.61 5.46 -4.75
N ARG A 47 2.01 6.56 -4.30
CA ARG A 47 2.74 7.65 -3.63
C ARG A 47 3.37 7.17 -2.33
N ILE A 48 2.64 6.42 -1.51
CA ILE A 48 3.15 5.84 -0.25
C ILE A 48 4.35 4.93 -0.53
N LEU A 49 4.25 4.01 -1.50
CA LEU A 49 5.35 3.12 -1.88
C LEU A 49 6.56 3.88 -2.47
N HIS A 50 6.33 4.97 -3.20
CA HIS A 50 7.42 5.81 -3.70
C HIS A 50 8.14 6.52 -2.55
N LEU A 51 7.39 7.09 -1.60
CA LEU A 51 7.94 7.74 -0.42
C LEU A 51 8.73 6.76 0.45
N GLU A 52 8.23 5.53 0.62
CA GLU A 52 8.93 4.45 1.31
C GLU A 52 10.28 4.15 0.64
N LYS A 53 10.32 3.98 -0.68
CA LYS A 53 11.58 3.73 -1.42
C LYS A 53 12.58 4.88 -1.27
N VAL A 54 12.11 6.12 -1.32
CA VAL A 54 12.97 7.30 -1.10
C VAL A 54 13.51 7.31 0.33
N LEU A 55 12.65 7.07 1.33
CA LEU A 55 13.04 7.00 2.74
C LEU A 55 14.09 5.92 2.98
N VAL A 56 13.90 4.72 2.41
CA VAL A 56 14.86 3.62 2.48
C VAL A 56 16.20 4.02 1.85
N CYS A 57 16.19 4.64 0.67
CA CYS A 57 17.41 5.11 0.00
C CYS A 57 18.18 6.12 0.87
N MET A 58 17.49 7.12 1.41
CA MET A 58 18.09 8.11 2.31
C MET A 58 18.63 7.47 3.59
N THR A 59 17.91 6.50 4.15
CA THR A 59 18.33 5.78 5.37
C THR A 59 19.59 4.95 5.11
N ILE A 60 19.69 4.28 3.97
CA ILE A 60 20.90 3.52 3.59
C ILE A 60 22.10 4.46 3.49
N ALA A 61 21.96 5.60 2.82
CA ALA A 61 23.04 6.59 2.69
C ALA A 61 23.53 7.07 4.07
N VAL A 62 22.60 7.48 4.96
CA VAL A 62 22.94 7.92 6.32
C VAL A 62 23.58 6.78 7.12
N SER A 63 23.01 5.58 7.08
CA SER A 63 23.52 4.42 7.83
C SER A 63 24.94 4.06 7.42
N LEU A 64 25.26 4.12 6.12
CA LEU A 64 26.62 3.90 5.61
C LEU A 64 27.60 4.96 6.13
N THR A 65 27.22 6.24 6.12
CA THR A 65 28.07 7.31 6.68
C THR A 65 28.30 7.12 8.19
N MET A 66 27.25 6.77 8.94
CA MET A 66 27.34 6.52 10.38
C MET A 66 28.21 5.31 10.71
N ILE A 67 28.16 4.25 9.89
CA ILE A 67 29.02 3.07 10.05
C ILE A 67 30.49 3.44 9.80
N LEU A 68 30.79 4.18 8.73
CA LEU A 68 32.16 4.61 8.43
C LEU A 68 32.75 5.47 9.54
N VAL A 69 31.99 6.46 10.02
CA VAL A 69 32.38 7.33 11.13
C VAL A 69 32.54 6.53 12.42
N GLY A 70 31.60 5.62 12.72
CA GLY A 70 31.67 4.75 13.89
C GLY A 70 32.90 3.85 13.89
N CYS A 71 33.25 3.24 12.75
CA CYS A 71 34.45 2.42 12.60
C CYS A 71 35.75 3.22 12.73
N TYR A 72 35.77 4.47 12.26
CA TYR A 72 36.92 5.36 12.43
C TYR A 72 37.10 5.74 13.91
N LEU A 73 36.03 6.21 14.56
CA LEU A 73 36.03 6.60 15.96
C LEU A 73 36.30 5.44 16.92
N ALA A 74 35.98 4.19 16.55
CA ALA A 74 36.26 3.03 17.37
C ALA A 74 37.76 2.83 17.66
N LYS A 75 38.66 3.43 16.85
CA LYS A 75 40.11 3.38 17.08
C LYS A 75 40.55 4.22 18.28
N ASP A 76 39.97 5.41 18.44
CA ASP A 76 40.36 6.37 19.48
C ASP A 76 39.38 6.33 20.68
N HIS A 77 38.10 6.12 20.41
CA HIS A 77 36.99 6.15 21.37
C HIS A 77 36.02 4.98 21.14
N LEU A 78 36.37 3.82 21.70
CA LEU A 78 35.62 2.56 21.53
C LEU A 78 34.13 2.68 21.89
N ALA A 79 33.78 3.33 23.00
CA ALA A 79 32.40 3.44 23.47
C ALA A 79 31.51 4.26 22.51
N LEU A 80 32.04 5.38 21.98
CA LEU A 80 31.32 6.21 21.01
C LEU A 80 31.14 5.48 19.68
N GLY A 81 32.16 4.76 19.22
CA GLY A 81 32.07 3.92 18.02
C GLY A 81 30.96 2.87 18.13
N ILE A 82 30.92 2.12 19.24
CA ILE A 82 29.88 1.11 19.50
C ILE A 82 28.48 1.75 19.58
N ALA A 83 28.35 2.91 20.23
CA ALA A 83 27.07 3.63 20.31
C ALA A 83 26.54 4.04 18.93
N LEU A 84 27.40 4.52 18.03
CA LEU A 84 26.99 4.91 16.67
C LEU A 84 26.59 3.70 15.81
N LEU A 85 27.30 2.58 15.94
CA LEU A 85 26.98 1.34 15.20
C LEU A 85 25.65 0.74 15.66
N THR A 86 25.41 0.70 16.97
CA THR A 86 24.14 0.20 17.54
C THR A 86 22.96 1.08 17.17
N PHE A 87 23.13 2.41 17.19
CA PHE A 87 22.12 3.35 16.73
C PHE A 87 21.79 3.17 15.24
N SER A 88 22.81 3.05 14.38
CA SER A 88 22.63 2.80 12.95
C SER A 88 21.84 1.51 12.70
N ALA A 89 22.20 0.41 13.38
CA ALA A 89 21.49 -0.86 13.27
C ALA A 89 20.01 -0.76 13.72
N ALA A 90 19.75 -0.03 14.81
CA ALA A 90 18.38 0.18 15.31
C ALA A 90 17.51 0.98 14.33
N VAL A 91 18.06 2.03 13.72
CA VAL A 91 17.35 2.83 12.70
C VAL A 91 17.04 1.99 11.47
N VAL A 92 18.01 1.22 10.95
CA VAL A 92 17.79 0.32 9.81
C VAL A 92 16.70 -0.70 10.11
N PHE A 93 16.75 -1.33 11.29
CA PHE A 93 15.74 -2.30 11.71
C PHE A 93 14.33 -1.69 11.77
N ALA A 94 14.18 -0.51 12.36
CA ALA A 94 12.90 0.19 12.45
C ALA A 94 12.35 0.55 11.06
N VAL A 95 13.18 1.07 10.16
CA VAL A 95 12.77 1.43 8.80
C VAL A 95 12.39 0.18 7.99
N CYS A 96 13.14 -0.91 8.09
CA CYS A 96 12.78 -2.18 7.46
C CYS A 96 11.43 -2.73 7.96
N PHE A 97 11.18 -2.67 9.27
CA PHE A 97 9.91 -3.13 9.84
C PHE A 97 8.71 -2.32 9.32
N VAL A 98 8.84 -0.99 9.28
CA VAL A 98 7.80 -0.11 8.74
C VAL A 98 7.61 -0.35 7.24
N GLY A 99 8.69 -0.50 6.47
CA GLY A 99 8.62 -0.76 5.03
C GLY A 99 7.91 -2.07 4.70
N VAL A 100 8.29 -3.17 5.36
CA VAL A 100 7.61 -4.47 5.21
C VAL A 100 6.12 -4.36 5.52
N LYS A 101 5.76 -3.62 6.57
CA LYS A 101 4.36 -3.40 6.94
C LYS A 101 3.60 -2.64 5.85
N ILE A 102 4.18 -1.55 5.35
CA ILE A 102 3.59 -0.75 4.26
C ILE A 102 3.45 -1.60 3.00
N GLU A 103 4.48 -2.33 2.58
CA GLU A 103 4.43 -3.16 1.38
C GLU A 103 3.34 -4.24 1.48
N HIS A 104 3.22 -4.89 2.64
CA HIS A 104 2.19 -5.88 2.89
C HIS A 104 0.78 -5.27 2.79
N ASP A 105 0.53 -4.19 3.53
CA ASP A 105 -0.79 -3.57 3.65
C ASP A 105 -1.23 -2.87 2.35
N THR A 106 -0.29 -2.52 1.49
CA THR A 106 -0.56 -1.80 0.23
C THR A 106 -0.84 -2.76 -0.92
N GLY A 107 -2.10 -3.02 -1.26
CA GLY A 107 -2.49 -3.81 -2.44
C GLY A 107 -2.48 -5.34 -2.22
N TYR A 108 -2.71 -6.09 -3.29
CA TYR A 108 -3.00 -7.53 -3.28
C TYR A 108 -1.89 -8.36 -3.93
N TYR A 109 -1.94 -9.66 -3.67
CA TYR A 109 -1.16 -10.65 -4.41
C TYR A 109 -2.07 -11.47 -5.31
N GLU A 110 -1.74 -11.52 -6.60
CA GLU A 110 -2.43 -12.31 -7.61
C GLU A 110 -1.75 -13.67 -7.77
N CYS A 111 -2.53 -14.75 -7.66
CA CYS A 111 -2.05 -16.09 -7.91
C CYS A 111 -1.95 -16.37 -9.42
N PRO A 112 -0.78 -16.74 -9.97
CA PRO A 112 -0.63 -17.01 -11.40
C PRO A 112 -1.40 -18.25 -11.87
N GLU A 113 -1.76 -19.14 -10.94
CA GLU A 113 -2.41 -20.42 -11.25
C GLU A 113 -3.93 -20.32 -11.31
N CYS A 114 -4.55 -19.41 -10.54
CA CYS A 114 -6.00 -19.30 -10.46
C CYS A 114 -6.54 -17.87 -10.62
N GLY A 115 -5.66 -16.88 -10.82
CA GLY A 115 -6.01 -15.47 -11.00
C GLY A 115 -6.61 -14.77 -9.77
N LYS A 116 -6.83 -15.49 -8.66
CA LYS A 116 -7.41 -14.89 -7.46
C LYS A 116 -6.42 -13.92 -6.80
N ARG A 117 -6.94 -12.75 -6.46
CA ARG A 117 -6.24 -11.70 -5.72
C ARG A 117 -6.61 -11.77 -4.24
N TYR A 118 -5.62 -11.68 -3.37
CA TYR A 118 -5.83 -11.72 -1.92
C TYR A 118 -4.72 -11.01 -1.16
N VAL A 119 -4.98 -10.69 0.10
CA VAL A 119 -3.98 -10.22 1.05
C VAL A 119 -3.47 -11.44 1.82
N PRO A 120 -2.21 -11.88 1.64
CA PRO A 120 -1.61 -12.95 2.43
C PRO A 120 -1.43 -12.52 3.89
N THR A 121 -0.97 -13.42 4.76
CA THR A 121 -0.58 -13.04 6.11
C THR A 121 0.83 -12.43 6.11
N MET A 122 1.11 -11.56 7.08
CA MET A 122 2.46 -10.99 7.30
C MET A 122 3.54 -12.07 7.33
N LYS A 123 3.29 -13.16 8.07
CA LYS A 123 4.23 -14.29 8.17
C LYS A 123 4.53 -14.91 6.80
N ALA A 124 3.51 -15.08 5.95
CA ALA A 124 3.70 -15.64 4.61
C ALA A 124 4.54 -14.71 3.72
N VAL A 125 4.33 -13.39 3.79
CA VAL A 125 5.11 -12.42 2.99
C VAL A 125 6.57 -12.35 3.44
N VAL A 126 6.81 -12.26 4.75
CA VAL A 126 8.17 -12.13 5.30
C VAL A 126 8.99 -13.40 5.10
N MET A 127 8.38 -14.58 5.22
CA MET A 127 9.07 -15.87 5.05
C MET A 127 9.15 -16.33 3.58
N ALA A 128 8.46 -15.67 2.66
CA ALA A 128 8.46 -16.06 1.25
C ALA A 128 9.81 -15.76 0.58
N LEU A 129 10.14 -16.53 -0.45
CA LEU A 129 11.25 -16.17 -1.34
C LEU A 129 10.83 -14.97 -2.20
N HIS A 130 11.69 -13.96 -2.25
CA HIS A 130 11.42 -12.69 -2.93
C HIS A 130 11.95 -12.71 -4.36
N ARG A 131 11.15 -12.20 -5.32
CA ARG A 131 11.61 -11.86 -6.68
C ARG A 131 11.04 -10.49 -7.03
N GLY A 132 11.80 -9.44 -6.78
CA GLY A 132 11.26 -8.07 -6.83
C GLY A 132 10.10 -7.92 -5.86
N THR A 133 8.93 -7.49 -6.35
CA THR A 133 7.69 -7.42 -5.55
C THR A 133 6.92 -8.74 -5.49
N ALA A 134 7.31 -9.75 -6.28
CA ALA A 134 6.68 -11.06 -6.23
C ALA A 134 7.16 -11.86 -5.02
N ARG A 135 6.26 -12.72 -4.50
CA ARG A 135 6.52 -13.57 -3.33
C ARG A 135 6.15 -15.00 -3.63
N LYS A 136 7.06 -15.95 -3.37
CA LYS A 136 6.78 -17.39 -3.48
C LYS A 136 5.95 -17.86 -2.29
N MET A 137 4.68 -18.14 -2.51
CA MET A 137 3.72 -18.48 -1.46
C MET A 137 2.79 -19.60 -1.92
N THR A 138 2.15 -20.28 -0.96
CA THR A 138 1.07 -21.23 -1.23
C THR A 138 -0.26 -20.50 -1.32
N CYS A 139 -0.99 -20.68 -2.42
CA CYS A 139 -2.29 -20.07 -2.62
C CYS A 139 -3.35 -20.67 -1.67
N PRO A 140 -4.09 -19.86 -0.87
CA PRO A 140 -5.12 -20.37 0.03
C PRO A 140 -6.36 -20.91 -0.71
N PHE A 141 -6.52 -20.61 -2.00
CA PHE A 141 -7.69 -21.02 -2.79
C PHE A 141 -7.45 -22.26 -3.65
N CYS A 142 -6.24 -22.43 -4.18
CA CYS A 142 -5.91 -23.56 -5.07
C CYS A 142 -4.79 -24.47 -4.55
N GLY A 143 -4.16 -24.14 -3.43
CA GLY A 143 -3.13 -24.96 -2.77
C GLY A 143 -1.78 -25.02 -3.50
N LYS A 144 -1.66 -24.44 -4.71
CA LYS A 144 -0.41 -24.42 -5.48
C LYS A 144 0.57 -23.38 -4.93
N CYS A 145 1.86 -23.71 -4.95
CA CYS A 145 2.95 -22.81 -4.55
C CYS A 145 3.63 -22.21 -5.78
N ALA A 146 3.53 -20.89 -5.93
CA ALA A 146 4.06 -20.16 -7.08
C ALA A 146 4.54 -18.77 -6.66
N TYR A 147 5.12 -17.99 -7.59
CA TYR A 147 5.41 -16.57 -7.37
C TYR A 147 4.16 -15.74 -7.62
N HIS A 148 3.56 -15.25 -6.55
CA HIS A 148 2.40 -14.37 -6.61
C HIS A 148 2.85 -12.94 -6.93
N GLN A 149 2.16 -12.29 -7.86
CA GLN A 149 2.48 -10.94 -8.32
C GLN A 149 1.78 -9.90 -7.45
N LYS A 150 2.51 -8.85 -7.06
CA LYS A 150 1.92 -7.73 -6.33
C LYS A 150 1.14 -6.84 -7.30
N VAL A 151 -0.13 -6.60 -7.01
CA VAL A 151 -1.04 -5.74 -7.78
C VAL A 151 -1.67 -4.71 -6.85
N LEU A 152 -1.81 -3.46 -7.32
CA LEU A 152 -2.40 -2.38 -6.52
C LEU A 152 -3.91 -2.26 -6.69
N ALA A 153 -4.42 -2.79 -7.81
CA ALA A 153 -5.84 -2.87 -8.09
C ALA A 153 -6.42 -4.17 -7.51
N ARG A 154 -7.62 -4.08 -6.95
CA ARG A 154 -8.39 -5.26 -6.55
C ARG A 154 -8.98 -5.97 -7.76
#